data_AF-A0A3Q2CDX8-F1
#
_entry.id   AF-A0A3Q2CDX8-F1
#
_cell.length_a   1.000
_cell.length_b   1.000
_cell.length_c   1.000
_cell.angle_alpha   90.00
_cell.angle_beta   90.00
_cell.angle_gamma   90.00
#
_symmetry.space_group_name_H-M   'P 1'
#
loop_
_entity.id
_entity.type
_entity.pdbx_description
1 polymer ?
#
loop_
_entity_poly.entity_id
_entity_poly.type
_entity_poly.pdbx_seq_one_letter_code
_entity_poly.pdbx_strand_id
1 'polypeptide(L)'
;LHNTDGPEEVLVKTSPSYGNVIEGSDILLSCSADSRPAASFEWFFNENQILNFGSELNIIHAGMNDEGEYSCRAFNNKTSRYQSSPPMYINVEDDLRLIIVMISQRGNYS
;
A
#
# COMPACT_ATOMS: atom_id res chain seq x y z
N LEU A 1 -20.78 19.58 12.83
CA LEU A 1 -19.36 20.00 12.85
C LEU A 1 -18.53 18.77 13.22
N HIS A 2 -17.99 18.04 12.25
CA HIS A 2 -17.01 16.99 12.55
C HIS A 2 -15.72 17.70 13.01
N ASN A 3 -15.43 17.62 14.31
CA ASN A 3 -14.18 18.09 14.87
C ASN A 3 -13.10 17.04 14.56
N THR A 4 -12.51 17.09 13.36
CA THR A 4 -11.48 16.14 12.91
C THR A 4 -10.10 16.50 13.43
N ASP A 5 -9.98 16.59 14.76
CA ASP A 5 -8.67 16.72 15.39
C ASP A 5 -7.80 15.48 15.12
N GLY A 6 -8.39 14.36 14.69
CA GLY A 6 -7.65 13.28 14.04
C GLY A 6 -6.78 12.41 14.95
N PRO A 7 -6.06 11.44 14.34
CA PRO A 7 -6.25 11.00 12.96
C PRO A 7 -7.39 9.98 12.86
N GLU A 8 -8.36 10.23 11.97
CA GLU A 8 -9.42 9.30 11.58
C GLU A 8 -9.27 8.88 10.11
N GLU A 9 -10.00 7.86 9.67
CA GLU A 9 -10.06 7.42 8.26
C GLU A 9 -8.69 7.18 7.60
N VAL A 10 -7.79 6.49 8.31
CA VAL A 10 -6.45 6.18 7.80
C VAL A 10 -6.53 5.13 6.70
N LEU A 11 -6.10 5.47 5.49
CA LEU A 11 -6.22 4.63 4.30
C LEU A 11 -4.93 4.63 3.49
N VAL A 12 -4.57 3.45 2.97
CA VAL A 12 -3.52 3.27 1.98
C VAL A 12 -4.17 3.18 0.59
N LYS A 13 -3.54 3.81 -0.40
CA LYS A 13 -3.86 3.70 -1.82
C LYS A 13 -2.61 3.39 -2.61
N THR A 14 -2.77 2.71 -3.74
CA THR A 14 -1.69 2.41 -4.68
C THR A 14 -1.84 3.21 -5.97
N SER A 15 -0.71 3.59 -6.55
CA SER A 15 -0.62 4.09 -7.92
C SER A 15 0.53 3.38 -8.62
N PRO A 16 0.27 2.70 -9.74
CA PRO A 16 -1.05 2.43 -10.33
C PRO A 16 -1.94 1.56 -9.43
N SER A 17 -3.26 1.71 -9.57
CA SER A 17 -4.25 0.97 -8.77
C SER A 17 -4.42 -0.46 -9.29
N TYR A 18 -3.38 -1.28 -9.21
CA TYR A 18 -3.45 -2.69 -9.58
C TYR A 18 -3.64 -3.57 -8.34
N GLY A 19 -4.44 -4.63 -8.49
CA GLY A 19 -4.53 -5.70 -7.48
C GLY A 19 -3.35 -6.66 -7.52
N ASN A 20 -2.66 -6.73 -8.67
CA ASN A 20 -1.43 -7.50 -8.90
C ASN A 20 -0.36 -6.58 -9.50
N VAL A 21 0.85 -6.65 -8.98
CA VAL A 21 2.02 -5.90 -9.46
C VAL A 21 2.84 -6.83 -10.34
N ILE A 22 3.24 -6.38 -11.52
CA ILE A 22 4.19 -7.13 -12.36
C ILE A 22 5.61 -6.91 -11.83
N GLU A 23 6.38 -7.98 -11.66
CA GLU A 23 7.79 -7.91 -11.26
C GLU A 23 8.57 -6.90 -12.14
N GLY A 24 9.39 -6.07 -11.49
CA GLY A 24 10.13 -4.98 -12.11
C GLY A 24 9.35 -3.67 -12.31
N SER A 25 8.06 -3.61 -11.96
CA SER A 25 7.27 -2.38 -12.01
C SER A 25 7.56 -1.45 -10.83
N ASP A 26 7.34 -0.16 -11.03
CA ASP A 26 7.37 0.85 -9.96
C ASP A 26 5.96 1.06 -9.38
N ILE A 27 5.87 1.15 -8.05
CA ILE A 27 4.62 1.37 -7.32
C ILE A 27 4.80 2.52 -6.33
N LEU A 28 3.83 3.42 -6.30
CA LEU A 28 3.67 4.43 -5.27
C LEU A 28 2.52 4.03 -4.33
N LEU A 29 2.84 3.86 -3.05
CA LEU A 29 1.87 3.75 -1.97
C LEU A 29 1.69 5.11 -1.32
N SER A 30 0.45 5.57 -1.20
CA SER A 30 0.10 6.81 -0.51
C SER A 30 -0.80 6.52 0.68
N CYS A 31 -0.47 7.09 1.83
CA CYS A 31 -1.27 7.05 3.05
C CYS A 31 -1.94 8.40 3.30
N SER A 32 -3.23 8.38 3.64
CA SER A 32 -4.01 9.56 3.99
C SER A 32 -4.74 9.36 5.31
N ALA A 33 -4.98 10.45 6.03
CA ALA A 33 -5.80 10.46 7.25
C ALA A 33 -6.56 11.79 7.36
N ASP A 34 -7.78 11.72 7.86
CA ASP A 34 -8.56 12.90 8.27
C ASP A 34 -8.00 13.43 9.59
N SER A 35 -7.20 14.50 9.50
CA SER A 35 -6.47 15.00 10.65
C SER A 35 -6.17 16.49 10.57
N ARG A 36 -6.40 17.21 11.68
CA ARG A 36 -6.06 18.63 11.85
C ARG A 36 -5.38 18.86 13.21
N PRO A 37 -4.11 19.31 13.25
CA PRO A 37 -3.20 19.55 12.12
C PRO A 37 -2.88 18.25 11.35
N ALA A 38 -2.20 18.38 10.20
CA ALA A 38 -1.86 17.24 9.36
C ALA A 38 -1.09 16.17 10.17
N ALA A 39 -1.44 14.90 9.96
CA ALA A 39 -0.79 13.78 10.62
C ALA A 39 0.60 13.51 10.03
N SER A 40 1.49 12.98 10.86
CA SER A 40 2.72 12.32 10.39
C SER A 40 2.48 10.83 10.18
N PHE A 41 3.23 10.20 9.29
CA PHE A 41 3.02 8.82 8.88
C PHE A 41 4.28 7.98 9.01
N GLU A 42 4.07 6.72 9.39
CA GLU A 42 5.07 5.66 9.45
C GLU A 42 4.54 4.43 8.72
N TRP A 43 5.42 3.71 8.02
CA TRP A 43 5.06 2.53 7.24
C TRP A 43 5.42 1.22 7.94
N PHE A 44 4.62 0.20 7.66
CA PHE A 44 4.78 -1.16 8.15
C PHE A 44 4.67 -2.14 6.98
N PHE A 45 5.59 -3.09 6.94
CA PHE A 45 5.61 -4.22 6.00
C PHE A 45 5.59 -5.53 6.79
N ASN A 46 4.59 -6.37 6.55
CA ASN A 46 4.36 -7.62 7.30
C ASN A 46 4.47 -7.40 8.82
N GLU A 47 3.68 -6.43 9.32
CA GLU A 47 3.62 -5.99 10.72
C GLU A 47 4.91 -5.33 11.30
N ASN A 48 6.00 -5.32 10.55
CA ASN A 48 7.27 -4.73 10.97
C ASN A 48 7.38 -3.29 10.48
N GLN A 49 7.73 -2.37 11.38
CA GLN A 49 7.98 -0.97 11.01
C GLN A 49 9.21 -0.90 10.08
N ILE A 50 9.04 -0.24 8.93
CA ILE A 50 10.15 0.06 8.02
C ILE A 50 10.61 1.50 8.24
N LEU A 51 11.89 1.76 7.97
CA LEU A 51 12.51 3.09 8.13
C LEU A 51 12.11 4.03 6.98
N ASN A 52 10.80 4.26 6.81
CA ASN A 52 10.23 5.19 5.85
C ASN A 52 9.18 6.06 6.54
N PHE A 53 9.32 7.37 6.36
CA PHE A 53 8.49 8.39 6.99
C PHE A 53 7.88 9.30 5.94
N GLY A 54 6.64 9.72 6.19
CA GLY A 54 5.87 10.55 5.28
C GLY A 54 4.72 9.79 4.64
N SER A 55 3.87 10.54 3.92
CA SER A 55 2.63 10.01 3.35
C SER A 55 2.85 9.10 2.14
N GLU A 56 4.08 8.94 1.65
CA GLU A 56 4.39 8.21 0.42
C GLU A 56 5.49 7.19 0.65
N LEU A 57 5.34 6.02 0.02
CA LEU A 57 6.31 4.93 -0.01
C LEU A 57 6.46 4.47 -1.46
N ASN A 58 7.66 4.63 -2.02
CA ASN A 58 7.98 4.18 -3.38
C ASN A 58 8.67 2.82 -3.32
N ILE A 59 8.10 1.84 -4.04
CA ILE A 59 8.71 0.55 -4.32
C ILE A 59 9.19 0.61 -5.77
N ILE A 60 10.51 0.59 -5.97
CA ILE A 60 11.14 0.74 -7.29
C ILE A 60 11.61 -0.64 -7.74
N HIS A 61 11.28 -1.03 -8.97
CA HIS A 61 11.55 -2.37 -9.51
C HIS A 61 11.06 -3.48 -8.56
N ALA A 62 9.77 -3.50 -8.26
CA ALA A 62 9.17 -4.43 -7.31
C ALA A 62 9.55 -5.89 -7.60
N GLY A 63 10.07 -6.58 -6.60
CA GLY A 63 10.44 -8.00 -6.67
C GLY A 63 9.59 -8.88 -5.77
N MET A 64 9.80 -10.19 -5.84
CA MET A 64 9.08 -11.18 -5.00
C MET A 64 9.23 -10.94 -3.49
N ASN A 65 10.30 -10.26 -3.05
CA ASN A 65 10.50 -9.90 -1.64
C ASN A 65 9.68 -8.70 -1.18
N ASP A 66 9.11 -7.93 -2.13
CA ASP A 66 8.23 -6.80 -1.85
C ASP A 66 6.76 -7.25 -1.77
N GLU A 67 6.45 -8.52 -2.02
CA GLU A 67 5.14 -9.11 -1.79
C GLU A 67 4.81 -9.17 -0.29
N GLY A 68 3.61 -8.75 0.07
CA GLY A 68 3.13 -8.85 1.45
C GLY A 68 2.15 -7.76 1.84
N GLU A 69 1.94 -7.61 3.15
CA GLU A 69 1.00 -6.66 3.72
C GLU A 69 1.67 -5.32 4.04
N TYR A 70 1.14 -4.26 3.44
CA TYR A 70 1.53 -2.89 3.70
C TYR A 70 0.44 -2.19 4.51
N SER A 71 0.86 -1.49 5.57
CA SER A 71 -0.01 -0.60 6.31
C SER A 71 0.73 0.66 6.73
N CYS A 72 -0.01 1.72 7.04
CA CYS A 72 0.57 2.94 7.59
C CYS A 72 -0.07 3.27 8.93
N ARG A 73 0.71 3.93 9.79
CA ARG A 73 0.25 4.49 11.06
C ARG A 73 0.33 6.01 11.00
N ALA A 74 -0.81 6.67 11.21
CA ALA A 74 -0.92 8.11 11.29
C ALA A 74 -0.82 8.56 12.75
N PHE A 75 -0.12 9.67 12.99
CA PHE A 75 0.00 10.33 14.29
C PHE A 75 -0.42 11.79 14.21
N ASN A 76 -1.27 12.22 15.13
CA ASN A 76 -1.63 13.63 15.29
C ASN A 76 -1.04 14.20 16.58
N ASN A 77 -0.28 15.28 16.47
CA ASN A 77 0.43 15.88 17.61
C ASN A 77 -0.50 16.65 18.58
N LYS A 78 -1.66 17.13 18.12
CA LYS A 78 -2.62 17.87 18.95
C LYS A 78 -3.38 16.91 19.87
N THR A 79 -3.81 15.78 19.35
CA THR A 79 -4.51 14.75 20.13
C THR A 79 -3.56 13.76 20.78
N SER A 80 -2.29 13.70 20.34
CA SER A 80 -1.31 12.70 20.74
C SER A 80 -1.78 11.26 20.47
N ARG A 81 -2.65 11.07 19.47
CA ARG A 81 -3.24 9.78 19.10
C ARG A 81 -2.57 9.20 17.87
N TYR A 82 -2.54 7.87 17.84
CA TYR A 82 -2.17 7.06 16.69
C TYR A 82 -3.40 6.33 16.14
N GLN A 83 -3.46 6.15 14.83
CA GLN A 83 -4.43 5.30 14.16
C GLN A 83 -3.73 4.61 12.98
N SER A 84 -3.94 3.31 12.83
CA SER A 84 -3.39 2.54 11.70
C SER A 84 -4.43 2.33 10.63
N SER A 85 -3.99 2.23 9.37
CA SER A 85 -4.83 1.77 8.28
C SER A 85 -5.14 0.28 8.43
N PRO A 86 -6.19 -0.23 7.75
CA PRO A 86 -6.25 -1.64 7.37
C PRO A 86 -5.01 -2.04 6.56
N PRO A 87 -4.58 -3.32 6.63
CA PRO A 87 -3.51 -3.82 5.76
C PRO A 87 -3.97 -3.90 4.30
N MET A 88 -3.04 -3.62 3.40
CA MET A 88 -3.19 -3.78 1.96
C MET A 88 -2.19 -4.83 1.48
N TYR A 89 -2.69 -5.95 0.96
CA TYR A 89 -1.84 -6.99 0.39
C TYR A 89 -1.41 -6.62 -1.03
N ILE A 90 -0.11 -6.62 -1.29
CA ILE A 90 0.46 -6.47 -2.62
C ILE A 90 0.98 -7.84 -3.05
N ASN A 91 0.43 -8.36 -4.14
CA ASN A 91 0.86 -9.59 -4.80
C ASN A 91 1.81 -9.24 -5.96
N VAL A 92 2.99 -9.86 -6.02
CA VAL A 92 3.96 -9.62 -7.10
C VAL A 92 3.97 -10.83 -8.04
N GLU A 93 3.55 -10.61 -9.28
CA GLU A 93 3.46 -11.64 -10.31
C GLU A 93 4.63 -11.55 -11.29
N ASP A 94 5.20 -12.71 -11.58
CA ASP A 94 6.12 -12.88 -12.70
C ASP A 94 5.34 -12.71 -14.02
N ASP A 95 5.81 -11.83 -14.89
CA ASP A 95 5.24 -11.55 -16.21
C ASP A 95 5.12 -12.84 -17.07
N LEU A 96 6.03 -13.80 -16.91
CA LEU A 96 5.99 -15.08 -17.61
C LEU A 96 4.79 -15.94 -17.20
N ARG A 97 4.35 -15.85 -15.94
CA ARG A 97 3.18 -16.63 -15.45
C ARG A 97 1.89 -16.10 -16.06
N LEU A 98 1.77 -14.78 -16.23
CA LEU A 98 0.60 -14.17 -16.86
C LEU A 98 0.48 -14.56 -18.34
N ILE A 99 1.59 -14.56 -19.08
CA ILE A 99 1.61 -14.98 -20.49
C ILE A 99 1.16 -16.45 -20.64
N ILE A 100 1.66 -17.36 -19.80
CA ILE A 100 1.29 -18.79 -19.86
C ILE A 100 -0.20 -19.00 -19.56
N VAL A 101 -0.76 -18.30 -18.57
CA VAL A 101 -2.19 -18.39 -18.22
C VAL A 101 -3.07 -17.90 -19.37
N MET A 102 -2.68 -16.81 -20.04
CA MET A 102 -3.41 -16.31 -21.21
C MET A 102 -3.37 -17.30 -22.40
N ILE A 103 -2.25 -18.01 -22.59
CA ILE A 103 -2.12 -19.02 -23.64
C ILE A 103 -2.98 -20.26 -23.32
N SER A 104 -3.02 -20.70 -22.06
CA SER A 104 -3.81 -21.89 -21.66
C SER A 104 -5.33 -21.64 -21.77
N GLN A 105 -5.80 -20.44 -21.42
CA GLN A 105 -7.22 -20.04 -21.53
C GLN A 105 -7.70 -20.00 -22.99
N ARG A 106 -6.83 -19.59 -23.93
CA ARG A 106 -7.14 -19.60 -25.37
C ARG A 106 -7.21 -21.01 -25.97
N GLY A 107 -6.66 -22.02 -25.30
CA GLY A 107 -6.65 -23.41 -25.75
C GLY A 107 -7.93 -24.21 -25.43
N ASN A 108 -8.91 -23.64 -24.74
CA ASN A 108 -10.11 -24.35 -24.26
C ASN A 108 -11.40 -24.05 -25.04
N TYR A 109 -11.27 -23.43 -26.22
CA TYR A 109 -12.34 -23.31 -27.21
C TYR A 109 -12.14 -24.40 -28.27
N SER A 110 -12.59 -25.62 -28.01
CA SER A 110 -12.67 -26.72 -28.98
C SER A 110 -13.89 -27.57 -28.70
#